data_AF-A0A927U254-F1
#
_entry.id   AF-A0A927U254-F1
#
_cell.length_a   1.000
_cell.length_b   1.000
_cell.length_c   1.000
_cell.angle_alpha   90.00
_cell.angle_beta   90.00
_cell.angle_gamma   90.00
#
_symmetry.space_group_name_H-M   'P 1'
#
loop_
_entity.id
_entity.type
_entity.pdbx_description
1 polymer ?
#
loop_
_entity_poly.entity_id
_entity_poly.type
_entity_poly.pdbx_seq_one_letter_code
_entity_poly.pdbx_strand_id
1 'polypeptide(L)'
;MTKKRKTIWGLVIAAIFVLIAMIVVAPKDSSVNNAMLICAVILGLLLVAIFVVGMHKEIMELSEYDERQIAMQGKAYKYGFWVASIFNTAAVFADDVLGKYVEIRVVLMAGILLGFAVMLSYAILHDAYFRAYEKKSWFTVGKLITLVMDARVAYTAWQRGNVIVDGVVTFEGVADLLMCIFLTYIVVIVMIKDLMGRKEKKDEEPEIEIRPGAF
;
A
#
# COMPACT_ATOMS: atom_id res chain seq x y z
N MET A 1 -22.60 -15.04 12.02
CA MET A 1 -21.22 -15.44 11.63
C MET A 1 -21.09 -16.95 11.72
N THR A 2 -20.88 -17.64 10.59
CA THR A 2 -20.89 -19.11 10.53
C THR A 2 -19.63 -19.71 11.18
N LYS A 3 -19.78 -20.88 11.82
CA LYS A 3 -18.73 -21.57 12.60
C LYS A 3 -17.41 -21.76 11.82
N LYS A 4 -17.49 -22.00 10.52
CA LYS A 4 -16.35 -22.07 9.57
C LYS A 4 -15.49 -20.79 9.57
N ARG A 5 -16.12 -19.62 9.72
CA ARG A 5 -15.46 -18.32 9.67
C ARG A 5 -14.49 -18.14 10.86
N LYS A 6 -14.87 -18.57 12.06
CA LYS A 6 -13.99 -18.52 13.25
C LYS A 6 -12.78 -19.45 13.13
N THR A 7 -12.95 -20.62 12.53
CA THR A 7 -11.87 -21.60 12.35
C THR A 7 -10.82 -21.13 11.35
N ILE A 8 -11.25 -20.52 10.24
CA ILE A 8 -10.34 -19.93 9.25
C ILE A 8 -9.58 -18.75 9.86
N TRP A 9 -10.25 -17.89 10.64
CA TRP A 9 -9.58 -16.78 11.33
C TRP A 9 -8.58 -17.22 12.40
N GLY A 10 -8.88 -18.28 13.15
CA GLY A 10 -7.94 -18.86 14.12
C GLY A 10 -6.68 -19.41 13.45
N LEU A 11 -6.81 -20.04 12.29
CA LEU A 11 -5.68 -20.56 11.52
C LEU A 11 -4.81 -19.45 10.92
N VAL A 12 -5.41 -18.36 10.42
CA VAL A 12 -4.67 -17.21 9.87
C VAL A 12 -3.88 -16.49 10.97
N ILE A 13 -4.49 -16.27 12.13
CA ILE A 13 -3.81 -15.64 13.27
C ILE A 13 -2.66 -16.51 13.76
N ALA A 14 -2.88 -17.83 13.88
CA ALA A 14 -1.82 -18.77 14.23
C ALA A 14 -0.67 -18.77 13.21
N ALA A 15 -0.99 -18.71 11.90
CA ALA A 15 0.01 -18.69 10.84
C ALA A 15 0.82 -17.38 10.80
N ILE A 16 0.18 -16.24 11.02
CA ILE A 16 0.87 -14.94 11.14
C ILE A 16 1.80 -14.95 12.36
N PHE A 17 1.34 -15.50 13.49
CA PHE A 17 2.15 -15.61 14.70
C PHE A 17 3.37 -16.52 14.50
N VAL A 18 3.20 -17.65 13.77
CA VAL A 18 4.31 -18.55 13.41
C VAL A 18 5.28 -17.89 12.44
N LEU A 19 4.79 -17.15 11.44
CA LEU A 19 5.65 -16.39 10.52
C LEU A 19 6.45 -15.30 11.24
N ILE A 20 5.83 -14.57 12.16
CA ILE A 20 6.50 -13.57 12.99
C ILE A 20 7.54 -14.24 13.90
N ALA A 21 7.20 -15.34 14.56
CA ALA A 21 8.13 -16.09 15.41
C ALA A 21 9.32 -16.64 14.61
N MET A 22 9.11 -17.13 13.38
CA MET A 22 10.18 -17.60 12.51
C MET A 22 11.12 -16.47 12.06
N ILE A 23 10.60 -15.27 11.80
CA ILE A 23 11.41 -14.09 11.44
C ILE A 23 12.20 -13.57 12.65
N VAL A 24 11.66 -13.69 13.86
CA VAL A 24 12.31 -13.24 15.11
C VAL A 24 13.38 -14.24 15.59
N VAL A 25 13.19 -15.54 15.38
CA VAL A 25 14.09 -16.60 15.84
C VAL A 25 15.22 -16.92 14.83
N ALA A 26 15.19 -16.36 13.63
CA ALA A 26 16.17 -16.67 12.57
C ALA A 26 17.63 -16.41 13.02
N PRO A 27 18.47 -17.46 13.15
CA PRO A 27 19.87 -17.30 13.51
C PRO A 27 20.68 -16.70 12.36
N LYS A 28 21.66 -15.87 12.71
CA LYS A 28 22.49 -15.05 11.80
C LYS A 28 23.50 -15.87 10.95
N ASP A 29 23.19 -17.10 10.57
CA ASP A 29 24.08 -17.99 9.81
C ASP A 29 23.57 -18.26 8.38
N SER A 30 24.44 -18.14 7.39
CA SER A 30 24.07 -17.79 6.00
C SER A 30 23.39 -18.91 5.19
N SER A 31 23.62 -20.19 5.53
CA SER A 31 23.05 -21.33 4.79
C SER A 31 21.61 -21.66 5.22
N VAL A 32 21.30 -21.52 6.50
CA VAL A 32 19.96 -21.81 7.06
C VAL A 32 18.96 -20.70 6.71
N ASN A 33 19.44 -19.45 6.57
CA ASN A 33 18.60 -18.30 6.26
C ASN A 33 17.90 -18.37 4.91
N ASN A 34 18.56 -18.87 3.87
CA ASN A 34 17.94 -18.94 2.53
C ASN A 34 16.85 -20.01 2.45
N ALA A 35 17.08 -21.20 3.03
CA ALA A 35 16.08 -22.25 3.09
C ALA A 35 14.87 -21.84 3.94
N MET A 36 15.11 -21.16 5.07
CA MET A 36 14.05 -20.68 5.96
C MET A 36 13.23 -19.54 5.33
N LEU A 37 13.88 -18.64 4.58
CA LEU A 37 13.20 -17.61 3.79
C LEU A 37 12.37 -18.21 2.65
N ILE A 38 12.90 -19.19 1.92
CA ILE A 38 12.16 -19.87 0.85
C ILE A 38 10.92 -20.59 1.43
N CYS A 39 11.07 -21.29 2.55
CA CYS A 39 9.93 -21.92 3.24
C CYS A 39 8.90 -20.89 3.71
N ALA A 40 9.32 -19.74 4.24
CA ALA A 40 8.42 -18.67 4.67
C ALA A 40 7.66 -18.03 3.49
N VAL A 41 8.33 -17.82 2.35
CA VAL A 41 7.72 -17.32 1.11
C VAL A 41 6.73 -18.33 0.55
N ILE A 42 7.07 -19.62 0.51
CA ILE A 42 6.17 -20.68 0.02
C ILE A 42 4.92 -20.79 0.92
N LEU A 43 5.09 -20.75 2.25
CA LEU A 43 3.97 -20.74 3.20
C LEU A 43 3.10 -19.48 3.04
N GLY A 44 3.72 -18.31 2.84
CA GLY A 44 3.01 -17.07 2.56
C GLY A 44 2.18 -17.16 1.27
N LEU A 45 2.77 -17.66 0.19
CA LEU A 45 2.09 -17.86 -1.10
C LEU A 45 0.94 -18.87 -1.01
N LEU A 46 1.12 -19.97 -0.26
CA LEU A 46 0.05 -20.95 -0.01
C LEU A 46 -1.12 -20.35 0.77
N LEU A 47 -0.86 -19.52 1.78
CA LEU A 47 -1.90 -18.84 2.54
C LEU A 47 -2.65 -17.81 1.69
N VAL A 48 -1.94 -17.06 0.83
CA VAL A 48 -2.55 -16.16 -0.15
C VAL A 48 -3.39 -16.94 -1.16
N ALA A 49 -2.90 -18.06 -1.69
CA ALA A 49 -3.65 -18.90 -2.62
C ALA A 49 -4.93 -19.46 -1.99
N ILE A 50 -4.87 -19.97 -0.76
CA ILE A 50 -6.04 -20.45 0.00
C ILE A 50 -7.04 -19.31 0.26
N PHE A 51 -6.54 -18.11 0.54
CA PHE A 51 -7.36 -16.91 0.72
C PHE A 51 -8.07 -16.48 -0.58
N VAL A 52 -7.33 -16.43 -1.71
CA VAL A 52 -7.85 -16.09 -3.04
C VAL A 52 -8.90 -17.10 -3.49
N VAL A 53 -8.63 -18.40 -3.35
CA VAL A 53 -9.59 -19.46 -3.69
C VAL A 53 -10.82 -19.42 -2.78
N GLY A 54 -10.64 -19.09 -1.49
CA GLY A 54 -11.74 -18.91 -0.53
C GLY A 54 -12.63 -17.70 -0.83
N MET A 55 -12.08 -16.64 -1.42
CA MET A 55 -12.80 -15.44 -1.84
C MET A 55 -13.34 -15.49 -3.26
N HIS A 56 -12.90 -16.46 -4.08
CA HIS A 56 -13.19 -16.54 -5.50
C HIS A 56 -14.70 -16.60 -5.82
N LYS A 57 -15.51 -17.18 -4.93
CA LYS A 57 -16.98 -17.18 -5.06
C LYS A 57 -17.62 -15.82 -4.77
N GLU A 58 -17.08 -15.07 -3.82
CA GLU A 58 -17.61 -13.73 -3.47
C GLU A 58 -17.16 -12.66 -4.48
N ILE A 59 -15.99 -12.83 -5.13
CA ILE A 59 -15.46 -11.92 -6.16
C ILE A 59 -16.27 -12.02 -7.47
N MET A 60 -16.72 -13.22 -7.85
CA MET A 60 -17.47 -13.46 -9.08
C MET A 60 -18.88 -12.83 -9.06
N GLU A 61 -19.56 -12.85 -7.91
CA GLU A 61 -20.91 -12.28 -7.75
C GLU A 61 -20.91 -10.74 -7.69
N LEU A 62 -19.74 -10.10 -7.55
CA LEU A 62 -19.59 -8.64 -7.53
C LEU A 62 -19.24 -8.04 -8.91
N SER A 63 -19.04 -8.83 -9.96
CA SER A 63 -18.13 -8.47 -11.06
C SER A 63 -18.58 -7.44 -12.13
N GLU A 64 -19.65 -6.67 -11.95
CA GLU A 64 -20.00 -5.61 -12.91
C GLU A 64 -19.42 -4.25 -12.44
N TYR A 65 -18.21 -3.94 -12.89
CA TYR A 65 -17.64 -2.59 -12.75
C TYR A 65 -18.56 -1.61 -13.49
N ASP A 66 -19.06 -0.59 -12.79
CA ASP A 66 -19.81 0.50 -13.41
C ASP A 66 -18.88 1.17 -14.44
N GLU A 67 -19.35 1.38 -15.68
CA GLU A 67 -18.60 2.04 -16.75
C GLU A 67 -17.96 3.37 -16.29
N ARG A 68 -18.61 4.04 -15.33
CA ARG A 68 -18.10 5.26 -14.69
C ARG A 68 -16.78 5.03 -13.95
N GLN A 69 -16.64 3.93 -13.22
CA GLN A 69 -15.41 3.59 -12.51
C GLN A 69 -14.26 3.32 -13.49
N ILE A 70 -14.54 2.60 -14.60
CA ILE A 70 -13.57 2.33 -15.67
C ILE A 70 -13.11 3.64 -16.34
N ALA A 71 -14.06 4.53 -16.65
CA ALA A 71 -13.74 5.83 -17.24
C ALA A 71 -12.86 6.70 -16.31
N MET A 72 -13.10 6.66 -15.00
CA MET A 72 -12.31 7.40 -14.01
C MET A 72 -10.91 6.81 -13.82
N GLN A 73 -10.77 5.47 -13.84
CA GLN A 73 -9.46 4.82 -13.86
C GLN A 73 -8.64 5.20 -15.12
N GLY A 74 -9.30 5.27 -16.29
CA GLY A 74 -8.66 5.71 -17.53
C GLY A 74 -8.14 7.14 -17.45
N LYS A 75 -8.88 8.06 -16.81
CA LYS A 75 -8.41 9.44 -16.55
C LYS A 75 -7.24 9.45 -15.57
N ALA A 76 -7.33 8.69 -14.48
CA ALA A 76 -6.27 8.57 -13.48
C ALA A 76 -4.95 8.12 -14.10
N TYR A 77 -5.00 7.09 -14.95
CA TYR A 77 -3.84 6.57 -15.68
C TYR A 77 -3.23 7.63 -16.60
N LYS A 78 -4.06 8.35 -17.37
CA LYS A 78 -3.58 9.42 -18.26
C LYS A 78 -2.83 10.51 -17.49
N TYR A 79 -3.35 10.94 -16.34
CA TYR A 79 -2.67 11.93 -15.52
C TYR A 79 -1.35 11.42 -14.96
N GLY A 80 -1.34 10.22 -14.38
CA GLY A 80 -0.11 9.61 -13.86
C GLY A 80 0.96 9.41 -14.94
N PHE A 81 0.55 8.93 -16.11
CA PHE A 81 1.44 8.74 -17.26
C PHE A 81 2.10 10.05 -17.70
N TRP A 82 1.31 11.10 -17.95
CA TRP A 82 1.86 12.38 -18.40
C TRP A 82 2.78 13.02 -17.35
N VAL A 83 2.43 12.93 -16.07
CA VAL A 83 3.30 13.43 -14.98
C VAL A 83 4.64 12.69 -14.95
N ALA A 84 4.63 11.35 -14.97
CA ALA A 84 5.85 10.56 -14.97
C ALA A 84 6.70 10.81 -16.23
N SER A 85 6.07 10.87 -17.41
CA SER A 85 6.77 11.10 -18.68
C SER A 85 7.43 12.48 -18.70
N ILE A 86 6.70 13.55 -18.38
CA ILE A 86 7.25 14.91 -18.37
C ILE A 86 8.38 15.03 -17.34
N PHE A 87 8.16 14.50 -16.13
CA PHE A 87 9.17 14.53 -15.08
C PHE A 87 10.44 13.79 -15.48
N ASN A 88 10.32 12.56 -16.00
CA ASN A 88 11.48 11.76 -16.39
C ASN A 88 12.20 12.35 -17.60
N THR A 89 11.47 12.89 -18.58
CA THR A 89 12.10 13.61 -19.70
C THR A 89 12.89 14.81 -19.19
N ALA A 90 12.32 15.63 -18.30
CA ALA A 90 13.02 16.76 -17.70
C ALA A 90 14.24 16.30 -16.86
N ALA A 91 14.12 15.20 -16.14
CA ALA A 91 15.21 14.63 -15.35
C ALA A 91 16.41 14.22 -16.22
N VAL A 92 16.17 13.60 -17.38
CA VAL A 92 17.24 13.23 -18.33
C VAL A 92 17.95 14.48 -18.87
N PHE A 93 17.21 15.53 -19.22
CA PHE A 93 17.83 16.79 -19.67
C PHE A 93 18.58 17.53 -18.55
N ALA A 94 18.19 17.32 -17.29
CA ALA A 94 18.84 17.94 -16.13
C ALA A 94 20.01 17.10 -15.57
N ASP A 95 20.27 15.91 -16.11
CA ASP A 95 21.28 14.98 -15.58
C ASP A 95 22.69 15.56 -15.63
N ASP A 96 23.03 16.31 -16.68
CA ASP A 96 24.30 17.01 -16.82
C ASP A 96 24.60 17.95 -15.63
N VAL A 97 23.57 18.43 -14.93
CA VAL A 97 23.69 19.33 -13.78
C VAL A 97 23.48 18.59 -12.45
N LEU A 98 22.55 17.64 -12.40
CA LEU A 98 22.13 16.95 -11.17
C LEU A 98 22.90 15.66 -10.88
N GLY A 99 23.49 15.02 -11.90
CA GLY A 99 24.18 13.74 -11.79
C GLY A 99 25.38 13.73 -10.83
N LYS A 100 25.93 14.92 -10.53
CA LYS A 100 26.98 15.12 -9.51
C LYS A 100 26.49 15.02 -8.05
N TYR A 101 25.18 15.07 -7.81
CA TYR A 101 24.60 15.02 -6.47
C TYR A 101 23.74 13.78 -6.27
N VAL A 102 23.06 13.31 -7.32
CA VAL A 102 22.10 12.21 -7.24
C VAL A 102 22.25 11.34 -8.48
N GLU A 103 22.32 10.03 -8.29
CA GLU A 103 22.28 9.11 -9.42
C GLU A 103 20.98 9.27 -10.22
N ILE A 104 21.07 9.34 -11.54
CA ILE A 104 19.91 9.47 -12.43
C ILE A 104 18.85 8.37 -12.19
N ARG A 105 19.28 7.16 -11.80
CA ARG A 105 18.38 6.05 -11.44
C ARG A 105 17.43 6.41 -10.29
N VAL A 106 17.89 7.14 -9.29
CA VAL A 106 17.08 7.58 -8.14
C VAL A 106 16.01 8.57 -8.62
N VAL A 107 16.40 9.51 -9.48
CA VAL A 107 15.49 10.54 -10.01
C VAL A 107 14.41 9.91 -10.89
N LEU A 108 14.80 8.99 -11.79
CA LEU A 108 13.85 8.29 -12.66
C LEU A 108 12.87 7.40 -11.87
N MET A 109 13.34 6.72 -10.83
CA MET A 109 12.49 5.96 -9.93
C MET A 109 11.49 6.87 -9.21
N ALA A 110 11.95 8.00 -8.68
CA ALA A 110 11.08 8.99 -8.05
C ALA A 110 10.01 9.53 -9.02
N GLY A 111 10.36 9.75 -10.29
CA GLY A 111 9.40 10.17 -11.32
C GLY A 111 8.33 9.14 -11.64
N ILE A 112 8.69 7.86 -11.70
CA ILE A 112 7.71 6.77 -11.85
C ILE A 112 6.77 6.73 -10.65
N LEU A 113 7.32 6.77 -9.42
CA LEU A 113 6.53 6.77 -8.19
C LEU A 113 5.61 8.00 -8.09
N LEU A 114 6.07 9.16 -8.55
CA LEU A 114 5.26 10.37 -8.64
C LEU A 114 4.06 10.19 -9.59
N GLY A 115 4.26 9.57 -10.75
CA GLY A 115 3.16 9.25 -11.67
C GLY A 115 2.15 8.29 -11.03
N PHE A 116 2.62 7.25 -10.35
CA PHE A 116 1.74 6.34 -9.61
C PHE A 116 1.01 7.07 -8.46
N ALA A 117 1.67 7.99 -7.77
CA ALA A 117 1.07 8.76 -6.69
C ALA A 117 -0.11 9.59 -7.19
N VAL A 118 0.05 10.27 -8.33
CA VAL A 118 -1.03 11.03 -8.99
C VAL A 118 -2.17 10.12 -9.42
N MET A 119 -1.84 8.99 -10.07
CA MET A 119 -2.84 8.03 -10.53
C MET A 119 -3.65 7.47 -9.36
N LEU A 120 -2.99 6.98 -8.31
CA LEU A 120 -3.65 6.37 -7.16
C LEU A 120 -4.47 7.41 -6.38
N SER A 121 -3.93 8.61 -6.16
CA SER A 121 -4.68 9.67 -5.48
C SER A 121 -5.95 10.05 -6.24
N TYR A 122 -5.87 10.22 -7.56
CA TYR A 122 -7.06 10.50 -8.36
C TYR A 122 -8.07 9.34 -8.28
N ALA A 123 -7.62 8.10 -8.40
CA ALA A 123 -8.49 6.93 -8.35
C ALA A 123 -9.16 6.72 -6.97
N ILE A 124 -8.41 6.95 -5.88
CA ILE A 124 -8.89 6.78 -4.51
C ILE A 124 -9.88 7.88 -4.15
N LEU A 125 -9.60 9.13 -4.50
CA LEU A 125 -10.48 10.25 -4.18
C LEU A 125 -11.83 10.17 -4.91
N HIS A 126 -11.86 9.58 -6.10
CA HIS A 126 -13.07 9.42 -6.92
C HIS A 126 -13.75 8.04 -6.78
N ASP A 127 -13.40 7.26 -5.75
CA ASP A 127 -13.99 5.94 -5.47
C ASP A 127 -13.91 4.95 -6.66
N ALA A 128 -12.91 5.15 -7.52
CA ALA A 128 -12.65 4.31 -8.67
C ALA A 128 -11.79 3.08 -8.32
N TYR A 129 -11.29 3.00 -7.08
CA TYR A 129 -10.41 1.92 -6.62
C TYR A 129 -10.99 1.08 -5.47
N PHE A 130 -11.69 1.69 -4.51
CA PHE A 130 -12.29 0.98 -3.37
C PHE A 130 -13.81 0.91 -3.53
N ARG A 131 -14.33 -0.31 -3.74
CA ARG A 131 -15.77 -0.54 -3.59
C ARG A 131 -16.14 -0.43 -2.12
N ALA A 132 -17.17 0.37 -1.83
CA ALA A 132 -17.65 0.75 -0.50
C ALA A 132 -18.10 -0.38 0.44
N TYR A 133 -17.90 -1.66 0.07
CA TYR A 133 -18.38 -2.83 0.79
C TYR A 133 -17.29 -3.78 1.33
N GLU A 134 -16.02 -3.38 1.32
CA GLU A 134 -15.01 -4.16 2.02
C GLU A 134 -15.06 -3.89 3.53
N LYS A 135 -15.11 -4.97 4.31
CA LYS A 135 -15.24 -4.94 5.77
C LYS A 135 -14.09 -4.12 6.37
N LYS A 136 -14.42 -2.86 6.73
CA LYS A 136 -13.56 -1.78 7.24
C LYS A 136 -12.47 -2.21 8.23
N SER A 137 -12.69 -3.27 9.01
CA SER A 137 -11.69 -3.80 9.95
C SER A 137 -10.46 -4.41 9.29
N TRP A 138 -10.63 -5.18 8.20
CA TRP A 138 -9.53 -5.88 7.53
C TRP A 138 -8.60 -4.91 6.80
N PHE A 139 -9.21 -3.94 6.14
CA PHE A 139 -8.50 -2.86 5.47
C PHE A 139 -7.71 -1.98 6.46
N THR A 140 -8.26 -1.77 7.67
CA THR A 140 -7.55 -1.03 8.74
C THR A 140 -6.34 -1.82 9.28
N VAL A 141 -6.48 -3.13 9.48
CA VAL A 141 -5.37 -3.98 9.91
C VAL A 141 -4.27 -4.05 8.83
N GLY A 142 -4.66 -4.16 7.56
CA GLY A 142 -3.72 -4.12 6.42
C GLY A 142 -2.87 -2.84 6.41
N LYS A 143 -3.50 -1.66 6.54
CA LYS A 143 -2.79 -0.37 6.64
C LYS A 143 -1.75 -0.35 7.77
N LEU A 144 -2.11 -0.86 8.94
CA LEU A 144 -1.21 -0.91 10.09
C LEU A 144 -0.02 -1.84 9.84
N ILE A 145 -0.26 -3.00 9.25
CA ILE A 145 0.81 -3.96 8.89
C ILE A 145 1.77 -3.33 7.87
N THR A 146 1.24 -2.70 6.81
CA THR A 146 2.06 -2.00 5.81
C THR A 146 2.96 -0.96 6.47
N LEU A 147 2.42 -0.12 7.35
CA LEU A 147 3.18 0.93 8.02
C LEU A 147 4.28 0.38 8.95
N VAL A 148 4.03 -0.75 9.64
CA VAL A 148 5.05 -1.42 10.46
C VAL A 148 6.15 -2.05 9.60
N MET A 149 5.80 -2.65 8.46
CA MET A 149 6.79 -3.21 7.53
C MET A 149 7.65 -2.12 6.91
N ASP A 150 7.05 -1.00 6.48
CA ASP A 150 7.76 0.15 5.94
C ASP A 150 8.72 0.75 6.97
N ALA A 151 8.29 0.90 8.22
CA ALA A 151 9.15 1.38 9.29
C ALA A 151 10.37 0.47 9.51
N ARG A 152 10.19 -0.86 9.43
CA ARG A 152 11.31 -1.81 9.53
C ARG A 152 12.27 -1.67 8.35
N VAL A 153 11.75 -1.61 7.12
CA VAL A 153 12.58 -1.49 5.91
C VAL A 153 13.39 -0.18 5.97
N ALA A 154 12.74 0.92 6.33
CA ALA A 154 13.41 2.21 6.52
C ALA A 154 14.50 2.14 7.60
N TYR A 155 14.23 1.48 8.73
CA TYR A 155 15.23 1.28 9.78
C TYR A 155 16.43 0.45 9.30
N THR A 156 16.19 -0.63 8.56
CA THR A 156 17.28 -1.44 8.01
C THR A 156 18.07 -0.73 6.92
N ALA A 157 17.41 0.08 6.09
CA ALA A 157 18.07 0.92 5.09
C ALA A 157 18.96 1.97 5.75
N TRP A 158 18.48 2.60 6.83
CA TRP A 158 19.27 3.53 7.64
C TRP A 158 20.51 2.87 8.23
N GLN A 159 20.37 1.67 8.80
CA GLN A 159 21.50 0.93 9.38
C GLN A 159 22.57 0.53 8.38
N ARG A 160 22.22 0.33 7.10
CA ARG A 160 23.19 -0.02 6.05
C ARG A 160 24.15 1.12 5.72
N GLY A 161 23.81 2.37 6.02
CA GLY A 161 24.71 3.51 5.86
C GLY A 161 25.09 3.89 4.42
N ASN A 162 24.51 3.22 3.41
CA ASN A 162 24.87 3.39 1.98
C ASN A 162 24.01 4.43 1.25
N VAL A 163 23.28 5.28 1.97
CA VAL A 163 22.34 6.26 1.38
C VAL A 163 23.06 7.39 0.65
N ILE A 164 24.18 7.84 1.21
CA ILE A 164 25.07 8.83 0.60
C ILE A 164 26.47 8.24 0.63
N VAL A 165 27.02 7.97 -0.56
CA VAL A 165 28.38 7.47 -0.73
C VAL A 165 29.13 8.52 -1.54
N ASP A 166 30.26 9.00 -1.02
CA ASP A 166 31.10 10.02 -1.64
C ASP A 166 30.37 11.32 -2.00
N GLY A 167 29.37 11.71 -1.20
CA GLY A 167 28.56 12.91 -1.40
C GLY A 167 27.48 12.79 -2.47
N VAL A 168 27.33 11.61 -3.08
CA VAL A 168 26.31 11.30 -4.08
C VAL A 168 25.25 10.38 -3.48
N VAL A 169 23.98 10.68 -3.77
CA VAL A 169 22.85 9.83 -3.37
C VAL A 169 22.80 8.60 -4.28
N THR A 170 22.99 7.41 -3.69
CA THR A 170 23.05 6.15 -4.46
C THR A 170 21.68 5.49 -4.58
N PHE A 171 21.48 4.73 -5.66
CA PHE A 171 20.23 4.00 -5.86
C PHE A 171 20.03 2.88 -4.84
N GLU A 172 21.08 2.11 -4.52
CA GLU A 172 20.97 0.94 -3.63
C GLU A 172 20.55 1.31 -2.20
N GLY A 173 20.97 2.47 -1.70
CA GLY A 173 20.57 2.95 -0.38
C GLY A 173 19.20 3.62 -0.35
N VAL A 174 18.81 4.30 -1.43
CA VAL A 174 17.60 5.16 -1.45
C VAL A 174 16.38 4.51 -2.06
N ALA A 175 16.52 3.49 -2.91
CA ALA A 175 15.38 2.82 -3.55
C ALA A 175 14.38 2.27 -2.51
N ASP A 176 14.88 1.59 -1.46
CA ASP A 176 14.05 1.06 -0.38
C ASP A 176 13.31 2.19 0.37
N LEU A 177 13.99 3.32 0.63
CA LEU A 177 13.41 4.48 1.31
C LEU A 177 12.33 5.17 0.45
N LEU A 178 12.58 5.34 -0.85
CA LEU A 178 11.60 5.91 -1.79
C LEU A 178 10.34 5.06 -1.86
N MET A 179 10.49 3.73 -1.88
CA MET A 179 9.35 2.81 -1.84
C MET A 179 8.58 2.92 -0.53
N CYS A 180 9.25 2.99 0.62
CA CYS A 180 8.59 3.19 1.92
C CYS A 180 7.81 4.52 1.97
N ILE A 181 8.39 5.61 1.46
CA ILE A 181 7.72 6.91 1.38
C ILE A 181 6.46 6.81 0.52
N PHE A 182 6.56 6.16 -0.64
CA PHE A 182 5.45 5.98 -1.56
C PHE A 182 4.32 5.12 -0.98
N LEU A 183 4.65 4.00 -0.33
CA LEU A 183 3.65 3.14 0.31
C LEU A 183 2.98 3.85 1.50
N THR A 184 3.76 4.56 2.31
CA THR A 184 3.24 5.41 3.39
C THR A 184 2.29 6.47 2.83
N TYR A 185 2.65 7.11 1.71
CA TYR A 185 1.79 8.06 1.02
C TYR A 185 0.43 7.46 0.62
N ILE A 186 0.40 6.23 0.08
CA ILE A 186 -0.85 5.53 -0.25
C ILE A 186 -1.69 5.32 1.00
N VAL A 187 -1.08 4.85 2.11
CA VAL A 187 -1.81 4.65 3.37
C VAL A 187 -2.42 5.98 3.86
N VAL A 188 -1.66 7.08 3.78
CA VAL A 188 -2.11 8.41 4.17
C VAL A 188 -3.28 8.89 3.31
N ILE A 189 -3.22 8.79 1.98
CA ILE A 189 -4.31 9.26 1.12
C ILE A 189 -5.59 8.47 1.36
N VAL A 190 -5.49 7.17 1.62
CA VAL A 190 -6.65 6.35 1.99
C VAL A 190 -7.20 6.74 3.35
N MET A 191 -6.34 7.04 4.34
CA MET A 191 -6.78 7.57 5.63
C MET A 191 -7.49 8.91 5.50
N ILE A 192 -7.01 9.81 4.64
CA ILE A 192 -7.66 11.09 4.35
C ILE A 192 -9.06 10.86 3.78
N LYS A 193 -9.19 9.99 2.77
CA LYS A 193 -10.50 9.64 2.18
C LYS A 193 -11.44 9.02 3.22
N ASP A 194 -10.94 8.12 4.07
CA ASP A 194 -11.69 7.53 5.19
C ASP A 194 -12.18 8.57 6.19
N LEU A 195 -11.43 9.64 6.43
CA LEU A 195 -11.80 10.73 7.31
C LEU A 195 -12.82 11.67 6.66
N MET A 196 -12.67 11.97 5.36
CA MET A 196 -13.63 12.78 4.60
C MET A 196 -15.00 12.12 4.56
N GLY A 197 -15.08 10.83 4.21
CA GLY A 197 -16.34 10.09 4.18
C GLY A 197 -17.01 9.88 5.55
N ARG A 198 -16.31 10.16 6.67
CA ARG A 198 -16.93 10.20 8.01
C ARG A 198 -17.54 11.57 8.34
N LYS A 199 -17.01 12.66 7.77
CA LYS A 199 -17.55 14.01 7.97
C LYS A 199 -18.87 14.17 7.23
N GLU A 200 -18.89 13.79 5.96
CA GLU A 200 -20.10 13.82 5.11
C GLU A 200 -21.28 13.10 5.79
N LYS A 201 -21.05 11.93 6.39
CA LYS A 201 -22.10 11.18 7.12
C LYS A 201 -22.60 11.83 8.41
N LYS A 202 -21.77 12.66 9.06
CA LYS A 202 -22.18 13.40 10.27
C LYS A 202 -22.99 14.63 9.91
N ASP A 203 -22.66 15.27 8.79
CA ASP A 203 -23.35 16.47 8.33
C ASP A 203 -24.74 16.14 7.72
N GLU A 204 -24.96 14.88 7.32
CA GLU A 204 -26.24 14.37 6.81
C GLU A 204 -27.22 13.84 7.89
N GLU A 205 -26.83 13.72 9.16
CA GLU A 205 -27.76 13.38 10.25
C GLU A 205 -28.53 14.64 10.67
N PRO A 206 -29.84 14.78 10.33
CA PRO A 206 -30.60 15.95 10.75
C PRO A 206 -30.70 15.93 12.29
N GLU A 207 -30.37 17.06 12.92
CA GLU A 207 -30.71 17.31 14.31
C GLU A 207 -32.20 16.98 14.48
N ILE A 208 -32.49 15.92 15.24
CA ILE A 208 -33.85 15.61 15.64
C ILE A 208 -34.24 16.76 16.57
N GLU A 209 -34.89 17.77 15.99
CA GLU A 209 -35.52 18.86 16.71
C GLU A 209 -36.64 18.24 17.55
N ILE A 210 -36.30 17.91 18.81
CA ILE A 210 -37.26 17.45 19.80
C ILE A 210 -38.24 18.62 19.99
N ARG A 211 -39.37 18.61 19.28
CA ARG A 211 -40.48 19.54 19.56
C ARG A 211 -40.92 19.29 21.00
N PRO A 212 -40.71 20.24 21.94
CA PRO A 212 -41.25 20.10 23.28
C PRO A 212 -42.75 20.41 23.19
N GLY A 213 -43.61 19.38 23.19
CA GLY A 213 -45.06 19.60 23.23
C GLY A 213 -46.00 18.49 22.76
N ALA A 214 -45.54 17.25 22.55
CA ALA A 214 -46.45 16.13 22.25
C ALA A 214 -46.53 15.18 23.45
N PHE A 215 -47.26 15.60 24.48
CA PHE A 215 -47.88 14.74 25.48
C PHE A 215 -49.36 15.11 25.57
#